data_AF-A0A261FH38-F1
#
_entry.id   AF-A0A261FH38-F1
#
_cell.length_a   1.000
_cell.length_b   1.000
_cell.length_c   1.000
_cell.angle_alpha   90.00
_cell.angle_beta   90.00
_cell.angle_gamma   90.00
#
_symmetry.space_group_name_H-M   'P 1'
#
loop_
_entity.id
_entity.type
_entity.pdbx_description
1 polymer ?
#
loop_
_entity_poly.entity_id
_entity_poly.type
_entity_poly.pdbx_seq_one_letter_code
_entity_poly.pdbx_strand_id
1 'polypeptide(L)'
;MHPETSVTAIIEKYQIPDIDQYDGDCLHDKLLSYMAAERRNTPWKYLRETSKRSDYQSEWNTDMRTYLEMIFPGDEFVYDKSIPADIQRDHGATTVRRYRPDARCEKRKLIVEFDGLPHYQELHSIFNDRERDTWARDLGYKVVRIPYWLPLNVEDIDFLFGVHVPEGCPLKFGLFDNPNRDYGIGISPASFCEQGALRFAREFEQLPAVTQEMLLDDLALVTEANAYGIDALPSCISYLRYGDN
;
A
#
# COMPACT_ATOMS: atom_id res chain seq x y z
N MET A 1 -7.97 22.04 8.81
CA MET A 1 -8.93 22.29 7.72
C MET A 1 -8.19 22.10 6.42
N HIS A 2 -8.19 20.88 5.87
CA HIS A 2 -7.82 20.72 4.47
C HIS A 2 -9.03 21.22 3.66
N PRO A 3 -8.88 22.23 2.79
CA PRO A 3 -9.97 22.62 1.90
C PRO A 3 -10.37 21.39 1.07
N GLU A 4 -11.64 21.29 0.67
CA GLU A 4 -12.01 20.38 -0.41
C GLU A 4 -11.14 20.75 -1.63
N THR A 5 -10.09 19.97 -1.86
CA THR A 5 -9.28 20.12 -3.07
C THR A 5 -10.18 19.69 -4.22
N SER A 6 -10.58 20.65 -5.06
CA SER A 6 -11.38 20.29 -6.23
C SER A 6 -10.58 19.36 -7.12
N VAL A 7 -11.27 18.43 -7.79
CA VAL A 7 -10.63 17.50 -8.74
C VAL A 7 -9.85 18.25 -9.82
N THR A 8 -10.31 19.43 -10.23
CA THR A 8 -9.57 20.32 -11.14
C THR A 8 -8.21 20.73 -10.57
N ALA A 9 -8.14 21.10 -9.29
CA ALA A 9 -6.87 21.45 -8.65
C ALA A 9 -5.92 20.26 -8.55
N ILE A 10 -6.44 19.04 -8.35
CA ILE A 10 -5.64 17.81 -8.37
C ILE A 10 -5.08 17.58 -9.78
N ILE A 11 -5.91 17.70 -10.81
CA ILE A 11 -5.50 17.53 -12.22
C ILE A 11 -4.39 18.52 -12.59
N GLU A 12 -4.54 19.79 -12.21
CA GLU A 12 -3.51 20.81 -12.41
C GLU A 12 -2.23 20.49 -11.63
N LYS A 13 -2.34 20.12 -10.35
CA LYS A 13 -1.21 19.79 -9.47
C LYS A 13 -0.32 18.69 -10.06
N TYR A 14 -0.92 17.64 -10.61
CA TYR A 14 -0.19 16.50 -11.17
C TYR A 14 -0.01 16.56 -12.69
N GLN A 15 -0.41 17.67 -13.33
CA GLN A 15 -0.32 17.86 -14.78
C GLN A 15 -0.97 16.71 -15.55
N ILE A 16 -2.09 16.19 -15.04
CA ILE A 16 -2.85 15.13 -15.71
C ILE A 16 -3.38 15.72 -17.03
N PRO A 17 -3.17 15.05 -18.19
CA PRO A 17 -3.55 15.60 -19.50
C PRO A 17 -5.01 16.06 -19.58
N ASP A 18 -5.20 17.15 -20.33
CA ASP A 18 -6.40 17.99 -20.30
C ASP A 18 -7.72 17.24 -20.61
N ILE A 19 -8.78 17.57 -19.86
CA ILE A 19 -10.10 16.93 -19.91
C ILE A 19 -10.81 17.22 -21.24
N ASP A 20 -10.57 18.38 -21.84
CA ASP A 20 -11.34 18.88 -22.99
C ASP A 20 -10.80 18.43 -24.35
N GLN A 21 -9.65 17.77 -24.41
CA GLN A 21 -9.02 17.35 -25.69
C GLN A 21 -9.51 15.99 -26.21
N TYR A 22 -10.31 15.26 -25.43
CA TYR A 22 -10.85 13.96 -25.79
C TYR A 22 -12.37 13.98 -25.61
N ASP A 23 -13.06 14.16 -26.74
CA ASP A 23 -14.51 14.21 -26.82
C ASP A 23 -15.11 12.85 -26.39
N GLY A 24 -15.60 12.76 -25.14
CA GLY A 24 -16.34 11.60 -24.62
C GLY A 24 -15.65 10.70 -23.58
N ASP A 25 -14.39 10.94 -23.20
CA ASP A 25 -13.70 10.08 -22.21
C ASP A 25 -13.99 10.51 -20.77
N CYS A 26 -14.49 9.56 -19.95
CA CYS A 26 -14.76 9.78 -18.53
C CYS A 26 -13.45 9.97 -17.74
N LEU A 27 -13.50 10.68 -16.60
CA LEU A 27 -12.33 10.96 -15.75
C LEU A 27 -11.49 9.70 -15.45
N HIS A 28 -12.16 8.56 -15.29
CA HIS A 28 -11.52 7.28 -15.05
C HIS A 28 -10.57 6.83 -16.17
N ASP A 29 -11.01 6.89 -17.43
CA ASP A 29 -10.20 6.43 -18.57
C ASP A 29 -8.94 7.30 -18.76
N LYS A 30 -9.06 8.59 -18.43
CA LYS A 30 -7.94 9.54 -18.41
C LYS A 30 -6.92 9.20 -17.33
N LEU A 31 -7.38 8.93 -16.11
CA LEU A 31 -6.52 8.51 -15.00
C LEU A 31 -5.79 7.20 -15.31
N LEU A 32 -6.49 6.21 -15.88
CA LEU A 32 -5.87 4.97 -16.31
C LEU A 32 -4.79 5.19 -17.38
N SER A 33 -5.06 6.06 -18.35
CA SER A 33 -4.12 6.38 -19.43
C SER A 33 -2.88 7.10 -18.90
N TYR A 34 -3.07 8.07 -18.01
CA TYR A 34 -1.99 8.77 -17.30
C TYR A 34 -1.13 7.79 -16.50
N MET A 35 -1.75 6.96 -15.66
CA MET A 35 -1.03 5.97 -14.85
C MET A 35 -0.27 4.95 -15.71
N ALA A 36 -0.84 4.52 -16.84
CA ALA A 36 -0.16 3.63 -17.78
C ALA A 36 1.04 4.29 -18.47
N ALA A 37 1.00 5.60 -18.72
CA ALA A 37 2.15 6.35 -19.21
C ALA A 37 3.25 6.46 -18.14
N GLU A 38 2.89 6.87 -16.92
CA GLU A 38 3.83 6.99 -15.79
C GLU A 38 4.51 5.65 -15.48
N ARG A 39 3.75 4.55 -15.44
CA ARG A 39 4.29 3.19 -15.24
C ARG A 39 5.35 2.80 -16.25
N ARG A 40 5.25 3.25 -17.51
CA ARG A 40 6.23 2.93 -18.56
C ARG A 40 7.55 3.67 -18.40
N ASN A 41 7.55 4.79 -17.67
CA ASN A 41 8.70 5.67 -17.53
C ASN A 41 9.52 5.42 -16.24
N THR A 42 9.13 4.45 -15.41
CA THR A 42 9.83 4.14 -14.15
C THR A 42 10.16 2.65 -14.00
N PRO A 43 11.35 2.31 -13.47
CA PRO A 43 11.65 0.94 -13.05
C PRO A 43 10.96 0.57 -11.72
N TRP A 44 10.61 1.56 -10.90
CA TRP A 44 9.99 1.37 -9.59
C TRP A 44 8.48 1.57 -9.69
N LYS A 45 7.74 0.48 -9.49
CA LYS A 45 6.28 0.42 -9.59
C LYS A 45 5.71 -0.03 -8.27
N TYR A 46 4.40 0.04 -8.12
CA TYR A 46 3.75 -0.42 -6.90
C TYR A 46 4.16 -1.85 -6.53
N LEU A 47 4.37 -2.07 -5.23
CA LEU A 47 4.40 -3.41 -4.69
C LEU A 47 2.97 -3.95 -4.70
N ARG A 48 2.77 -5.10 -5.34
CA ARG A 48 1.50 -5.80 -5.38
C ARG A 48 1.74 -7.27 -5.08
N GLU A 49 0.73 -7.93 -4.56
CA GLU A 49 0.72 -9.38 -4.48
C GLU A 49 0.89 -9.92 -5.89
N THR A 50 2.01 -10.58 -6.17
CA THR A 50 2.12 -11.41 -7.36
C THR A 50 1.22 -12.61 -7.12
N SER A 51 -0.08 -12.45 -7.35
CA SER A 51 -0.96 -13.60 -7.40
C SER A 51 -0.32 -14.56 -8.42
N LYS A 52 -0.19 -15.83 -8.07
CA LYS A 52 0.34 -16.87 -8.99
C LYS A 52 -0.54 -17.06 -10.25
N ARG A 53 -1.55 -16.20 -10.43
CA ARG A 53 -2.39 -16.11 -11.61
C ARG A 53 -1.64 -15.27 -12.65
N SER A 54 -1.40 -15.89 -13.79
CA SER A 54 -0.70 -15.37 -14.99
C SER A 54 -1.25 -14.06 -15.56
N ASP A 55 -2.33 -13.55 -14.99
CA ASP A 55 -3.16 -12.44 -15.43
C ASP A 55 -2.74 -11.10 -14.80
N TYR A 56 -1.98 -11.11 -13.70
CA TYR A 56 -1.27 -9.93 -13.23
C TYR A 56 0.06 -9.80 -13.99
N GLN A 57 0.08 -8.90 -14.97
CA GLN A 57 1.25 -8.64 -15.81
C GLN A 57 2.41 -8.17 -14.92
N SER A 58 3.46 -8.99 -14.81
CA SER A 58 4.65 -8.72 -13.98
C SER A 58 5.36 -7.41 -14.33
N GLU A 59 5.14 -6.88 -15.53
CA GLU A 59 5.68 -5.59 -15.96
C GLU A 59 4.98 -4.39 -15.29
N TRP A 60 3.88 -4.57 -14.55
CA TRP A 60 3.11 -3.46 -13.95
C TRP A 60 3.45 -3.20 -12.50
N ASN A 61 4.24 -4.08 -11.87
CA ASN A 61 4.54 -4.08 -10.45
C ASN A 61 6.03 -4.34 -10.21
N THR A 62 6.53 -3.94 -9.04
CA THR A 62 7.86 -4.30 -8.58
C THR A 62 7.69 -5.29 -7.43
N ASP A 63 8.36 -6.44 -7.51
CA ASP A 63 8.26 -7.46 -6.48
C ASP A 63 9.03 -7.08 -5.19
N MET A 64 8.67 -7.73 -4.08
CA MET A 64 9.27 -7.47 -2.77
C MET A 64 10.77 -7.71 -2.77
N ARG A 65 11.26 -8.74 -3.48
CA ARG A 65 12.70 -9.07 -3.54
C ARG A 65 13.49 -7.93 -4.17
N THR A 66 12.97 -7.35 -5.24
CA THR A 66 13.58 -6.23 -5.96
C THR A 66 13.66 -4.98 -5.08
N TYR A 67 12.59 -4.68 -4.34
CA TYR A 67 12.61 -3.61 -3.35
C TYR A 67 13.63 -3.86 -2.23
N LEU A 68 13.63 -5.06 -1.64
CA LEU A 68 14.51 -5.37 -0.52
C LEU A 68 16.00 -5.37 -0.91
N GLU A 69 16.34 -5.80 -2.12
CA GLU A 69 17.71 -5.70 -2.63
C GLU A 69 18.14 -4.23 -2.81
N MET A 70 17.24 -3.36 -3.26
CA MET A 70 17.54 -1.93 -3.40
C MET A 70 17.67 -1.24 -2.04
N ILE A 71 16.80 -1.55 -1.08
CA ILE A 71 16.82 -0.96 0.26
C ILE A 71 18.01 -1.49 1.07
N PHE A 72 18.35 -2.77 0.92
CA PHE A 72 19.36 -3.46 1.73
C PHE A 72 20.31 -4.30 0.86
N PRO A 73 21.14 -3.67 0.02
CA PRO A 73 21.99 -4.38 -0.93
C PRO A 73 22.96 -5.33 -0.21
N GLY A 74 22.97 -6.59 -0.65
CA GLY A 74 23.83 -7.65 -0.10
C GLY A 74 23.37 -8.27 1.23
N ASP A 75 22.22 -7.89 1.78
CA ASP A 75 21.66 -8.61 2.92
C ASP A 75 20.89 -9.85 2.49
N GLU A 76 21.05 -10.93 3.26
CA GLU A 76 20.37 -12.19 2.97
C GLU A 76 18.95 -12.15 3.53
N PHE A 77 17.98 -12.03 2.61
CA PHE A 77 16.57 -12.23 2.91
C PHE A 77 16.13 -13.65 2.61
N VAL A 78 15.34 -14.20 3.50
CA VAL A 78 14.68 -15.49 3.34
C VAL A 78 13.19 -15.26 3.17
N TYR A 79 12.62 -15.88 2.15
CA TYR A 79 11.26 -15.66 1.70
C TYR A 79 10.40 -16.90 1.94
N ASP A 80 9.13 -16.70 2.31
CA ASP A 80 8.13 -17.75 2.48
C ASP A 80 8.56 -18.91 3.40
N LYS A 81 9.41 -18.63 4.40
CA LYS A 81 9.92 -19.64 5.34
C LYS A 81 9.76 -19.17 6.77
N SER A 82 9.28 -20.09 7.62
CA SER A 82 9.14 -19.84 9.05
C SER A 82 10.45 -19.46 9.70
N ILE A 83 10.36 -18.74 10.81
CA ILE A 83 11.50 -18.50 11.69
C ILE A 83 12.01 -19.86 12.19
N PRO A 84 13.34 -20.12 12.15
CA PRO A 84 13.93 -21.36 12.63
C PRO A 84 13.53 -21.73 14.06
N ALA A 85 13.36 -23.04 14.32
CA ALA A 85 12.84 -23.54 15.59
C ALA A 85 13.79 -23.30 16.78
N ASP A 86 15.09 -23.29 16.54
CA ASP A 86 16.13 -22.89 17.47
C ASP A 86 15.94 -21.43 17.92
N ILE A 87 15.79 -20.49 16.98
CA ILE A 87 15.51 -19.08 17.32
C ILE A 87 14.24 -18.94 18.17
N GLN A 88 13.18 -19.70 17.85
CA GLN A 88 11.95 -19.67 18.63
C GLN A 88 12.17 -20.22 20.06
N ARG A 89 12.89 -21.34 20.19
CA ARG A 89 13.16 -21.99 21.49
C ARG A 89 14.11 -21.19 22.37
N ASP A 90 15.10 -20.53 21.77
CA ASP A 90 16.01 -19.61 22.46
C ASP A 90 15.28 -18.41 23.08
N HIS A 91 14.04 -18.17 22.63
CA HIS A 91 13.14 -17.15 23.18
C HIS A 91 11.97 -17.75 23.96
N GLY A 92 12.16 -18.97 24.47
CA GLY A 92 11.24 -19.60 25.42
C GLY A 92 10.02 -20.28 24.80
N ALA A 93 9.96 -20.41 23.47
CA ALA A 93 8.83 -21.08 22.82
C ALA A 93 8.80 -22.58 23.17
N THR A 94 7.69 -23.01 23.79
CA THR A 94 7.42 -24.44 24.08
C THR A 94 6.84 -25.17 22.87
N THR A 95 6.21 -24.44 21.95
CA THR A 95 5.69 -24.94 20.67
C THR A 95 6.23 -24.09 19.53
N VAL A 96 6.57 -24.74 18.41
CA VAL A 96 7.15 -24.08 17.24
C VAL A 96 6.02 -23.64 16.30
N ARG A 97 5.90 -22.34 16.05
CA ARG A 97 4.96 -21.79 15.07
C ARG A 97 5.48 -22.02 13.65
N ARG A 98 4.55 -22.30 12.74
CA ARG A 98 4.80 -22.55 11.31
C ARG A 98 4.45 -21.37 10.42
N TYR A 99 4.10 -20.22 10.99
CA TYR A 99 3.87 -19.00 10.23
C TYR A 99 5.11 -18.66 9.42
N ARG A 100 4.89 -18.26 8.17
CA ARG A 100 5.90 -17.96 7.16
C ARG A 100 5.72 -16.49 6.80
N PRO A 101 6.62 -15.61 7.25
CA PRO A 101 6.60 -14.25 6.77
C PRO A 101 6.94 -14.19 5.29
N ASP A 102 6.53 -13.12 4.62
CA ASP A 102 6.81 -12.91 3.19
C ASP A 102 8.32 -12.78 2.96
N ALA A 103 8.98 -11.98 3.80
CA ALA A 103 10.43 -11.91 3.88
C ALA A 103 10.92 -11.67 5.30
N ARG A 104 12.12 -12.19 5.60
CA ARG A 104 12.81 -11.91 6.87
C ARG A 104 14.33 -11.86 6.67
N CYS A 105 14.98 -11.07 7.51
CA CYS A 105 16.43 -10.96 7.58
C CYS A 105 16.91 -11.08 9.03
N GLU A 106 17.61 -12.18 9.33
CA GLU A 106 18.15 -12.50 10.65
C GLU A 106 19.16 -11.46 11.13
N LYS A 107 20.05 -11.03 10.24
CA LYS A 107 21.10 -10.04 10.53
C LYS A 107 20.48 -8.72 11.03
N ARG A 108 19.35 -8.32 10.46
CA ARG A 108 18.65 -7.08 10.81
C ARG A 108 17.59 -7.27 11.90
N LYS A 109 17.28 -8.51 12.25
CA LYS A 109 16.07 -8.84 13.03
C LYS A 109 14.85 -8.13 12.44
N LEU A 110 14.66 -8.27 11.12
CA LEU A 110 13.58 -7.63 10.38
C LEU A 110 12.68 -8.68 9.73
N ILE A 111 11.36 -8.48 9.83
CA ILE A 111 10.33 -9.14 9.04
C ILE A 111 9.66 -8.09 8.18
N VAL A 112 9.40 -8.43 6.92
CA VAL A 112 8.67 -7.60 5.97
C VAL A 112 7.48 -8.37 5.46
N GLU A 113 6.30 -7.75 5.55
CA GLU A 113 5.01 -8.31 5.11
C GLU A 113 4.36 -7.39 4.08
N PHE A 114 3.67 -7.94 3.11
CA PHE A 114 2.81 -7.22 2.19
C PHE A 114 1.35 -7.39 2.60
N ASP A 115 0.67 -6.28 2.89
CA ASP A 115 -0.73 -6.27 3.26
C ASP A 115 -1.61 -6.08 2.02
N GLY A 116 -2.03 -7.19 1.42
CA GLY A 116 -3.06 -7.20 0.40
C GLY A 116 -4.44 -6.77 0.90
N LEU A 117 -5.41 -6.65 -0.01
CA LEU A 117 -6.77 -6.22 0.28
C LEU A 117 -7.47 -7.01 1.42
N PRO A 118 -7.32 -8.35 1.55
CA PRO A 118 -7.94 -9.11 2.65
C PRO A 118 -7.53 -8.63 4.05
N HIS A 119 -6.35 -8.01 4.21
CA HIS A 119 -5.87 -7.46 5.49
C HIS A 119 -6.66 -6.23 5.96
N TYR A 120 -7.55 -5.71 5.12
CA TYR A 120 -8.47 -4.61 5.42
C TYR A 120 -9.95 -5.02 5.33
N GLN A 121 -10.27 -6.08 4.57
CA GLN A 121 -11.65 -6.54 4.40
C GLN A 121 -12.07 -7.63 5.40
N GLU A 122 -11.12 -8.40 5.94
CA GLU A 122 -11.42 -9.57 6.75
C GLU A 122 -10.93 -9.44 8.20
N LEU A 123 -11.86 -9.54 9.16
CA LEU A 123 -11.54 -9.47 10.58
C LEU A 123 -10.53 -10.54 11.00
N HIS A 124 -10.63 -11.76 10.46
CA HIS A 124 -9.71 -12.85 10.79
C HIS A 124 -8.27 -12.52 10.38
N SER A 125 -8.07 -11.92 9.20
CA SER A 125 -6.77 -11.49 8.70
C SER A 125 -6.17 -10.42 9.60
N ILE A 126 -6.95 -9.40 9.99
CA ILE A 126 -6.54 -8.34 10.92
C ILE A 126 -6.11 -8.91 12.28
N PHE A 127 -6.86 -9.86 12.84
CA PHE A 127 -6.52 -10.46 14.14
C PHE A 127 -5.27 -11.33 14.06
N ASN A 128 -5.14 -12.11 12.99
CA ASN A 128 -3.95 -12.94 12.77
C ASN A 128 -2.68 -12.08 12.64
N ASP A 129 -2.74 -10.95 11.94
CA ASP A 129 -1.61 -10.03 11.82
C ASP A 129 -1.17 -9.53 13.19
N ARG A 130 -2.10 -9.07 14.03
CA ARG A 130 -1.78 -8.60 15.40
C ARG A 130 -1.10 -9.67 16.23
N GLU A 131 -1.58 -10.91 16.15
CA GLU A 131 -0.98 -12.03 16.89
C GLU A 131 0.42 -12.37 16.35
N ARG A 132 0.58 -12.42 15.03
CA ARG A 132 1.86 -12.72 14.36
C ARG A 132 2.89 -11.64 14.61
N ASP A 133 2.50 -10.38 14.53
CA ASP A 133 3.39 -9.25 14.79
C ASP A 133 3.85 -9.24 16.25
N THR A 134 2.95 -9.52 17.20
CA THR A 134 3.30 -9.63 18.62
C THR A 134 4.28 -10.77 18.84
N TRP A 135 3.98 -11.95 18.29
CA TRP A 135 4.89 -13.09 18.35
C TRP A 135 6.27 -12.81 17.73
N ALA A 136 6.31 -12.13 16.57
CA ALA A 136 7.57 -11.77 15.92
C ALA A 136 8.39 -10.77 16.75
N ARG A 137 7.71 -9.77 17.34
CA ARG A 137 8.33 -8.78 18.24
C ARG A 137 8.88 -9.43 19.51
N ASP A 138 8.16 -10.39 20.08
CA ASP A 138 8.65 -11.17 21.23
C ASP A 138 9.89 -12.00 20.88
N LEU A 139 10.06 -12.34 19.59
CA LEU A 139 11.28 -12.97 19.07
C LEU A 139 12.40 -11.96 18.71
N GLY A 140 12.22 -10.69 19.06
CA GLY A 140 13.19 -9.62 18.82
C GLY A 140 13.19 -9.05 17.39
N TYR A 141 12.21 -9.40 16.55
CA TYR A 141 12.11 -8.84 15.21
C TYR A 141 11.33 -7.51 15.19
N LYS A 142 11.84 -6.53 14.44
CA LYS A 142 11.01 -5.44 13.91
C LYS A 142 10.14 -6.02 12.79
N VAL A 143 8.86 -5.66 12.77
CA VAL A 143 7.94 -6.01 11.68
C VAL A 143 7.61 -4.74 10.91
N VAL A 144 7.84 -4.76 9.60
CA VAL A 144 7.41 -3.73 8.66
C VAL A 144 6.33 -4.34 7.78
N ARG A 145 5.11 -3.80 7.84
CA ARG A 145 4.03 -4.19 6.93
C ARG A 145 3.85 -3.10 5.89
N ILE A 146 3.71 -3.49 4.63
CA ILE A 146 3.60 -2.60 3.48
C ILE A 146 2.18 -2.74 2.92
N PRO A 147 1.29 -1.77 3.17
CA PRO A 147 -0.05 -1.75 2.60
C PRO A 147 -0.04 -1.75 1.07
N TYR A 148 -0.96 -2.47 0.43
CA TYR A 148 -1.08 -2.44 -1.02
C TYR A 148 -1.32 -1.02 -1.56
N TRP A 149 -2.00 -0.14 -0.85
CA TRP A 149 -2.27 1.21 -1.35
C TRP A 149 -1.07 2.17 -1.21
N LEU A 150 0.00 1.77 -0.51
CA LEU A 150 1.17 2.61 -0.27
C LEU A 150 2.19 2.48 -1.43
N PRO A 151 2.53 3.57 -2.16
CA PRO A 151 3.71 3.55 -3.01
C PRO A 151 4.96 3.58 -2.15
N LEU A 152 5.94 2.70 -2.41
CA LEU A 152 7.24 2.76 -1.74
C LEU A 152 8.13 3.85 -2.37
N ASN A 153 7.77 5.12 -2.19
CA ASN A 153 8.62 6.26 -2.55
C ASN A 153 9.79 6.41 -1.54
N VAL A 154 10.66 7.38 -1.77
CA VAL A 154 11.87 7.58 -0.94
C VAL A 154 11.49 7.90 0.50
N GLU A 155 10.50 8.76 0.71
CA GLU A 155 10.02 9.18 2.03
C GLU A 155 9.38 8.02 2.80
N ASP A 156 8.60 7.18 2.13
CA ASP A 156 7.93 6.03 2.72
C ASP A 156 8.93 4.91 3.05
N ILE A 157 9.96 4.72 2.21
CA ILE A 157 11.05 3.78 2.50
C ILE A 157 11.85 4.24 3.72
N ASP A 158 12.22 5.52 3.79
CA ASP A 158 12.93 6.05 4.96
C ASP A 158 12.06 5.95 6.22
N PHE A 159 10.78 6.30 6.13
CA PHE A 159 9.84 6.16 7.24
C PHE A 159 9.71 4.71 7.74
N LEU A 160 9.47 3.75 6.84
CA LEU A 160 9.24 2.34 7.21
C LEU A 160 10.51 1.64 7.67
N PHE A 161 11.62 1.85 6.97
CA PHE A 161 12.85 1.09 7.16
C PHE A 161 13.95 1.85 7.90
N GLY A 162 13.88 3.17 7.98
CA GLY A 162 14.96 4.03 8.48
C GLY A 162 16.17 4.03 7.54
N VAL A 163 15.91 3.92 6.24
CA VAL A 163 16.94 3.83 5.20
C VAL A 163 16.66 4.85 4.12
N HIS A 164 17.62 5.73 3.88
CA HIS A 164 17.58 6.63 2.75
C HIS A 164 18.04 5.91 1.48
N VAL A 165 17.23 5.99 0.43
CA VAL A 165 17.50 5.41 -0.89
C VAL A 165 17.51 6.51 -1.96
N PRO A 166 18.28 6.34 -3.05
CA PRO A 166 18.37 7.38 -4.09
C PRO A 166 17.10 7.52 -4.95
N GLU A 167 16.28 6.47 -5.00
CA GLU A 167 15.06 6.41 -5.80
C GLU A 167 14.03 5.44 -5.18
N GLY A 168 12.77 5.59 -5.55
CA GLY A 168 11.65 4.77 -5.12
C GLY A 168 10.49 4.89 -6.10
N CYS A 169 9.33 4.31 -5.77
CA CYS A 169 8.12 4.35 -6.60
C CYS A 169 7.68 5.82 -6.82
N PRO A 170 7.80 6.39 -8.04
CA PRO A 170 7.34 7.75 -8.31
C PRO A 170 5.83 7.80 -8.59
N LEU A 171 5.21 6.64 -8.82
CA LEU A 171 3.82 6.54 -9.23
C LEU A 171 2.88 7.12 -8.17
N LYS A 172 1.86 7.80 -8.67
CA LYS A 172 0.75 8.34 -7.90
C LYS A 172 -0.50 7.50 -8.16
N PHE A 173 -1.50 7.63 -7.31
CA PHE A 173 -2.84 7.06 -7.48
C PHE A 173 -2.92 5.52 -7.53
N GLY A 174 -2.60 4.84 -6.43
CA GLY A 174 -2.52 3.39 -6.37
C GLY A 174 -3.88 2.68 -6.40
N LEU A 175 -4.97 3.40 -6.16
CA LEU A 175 -6.32 2.85 -5.95
C LEU A 175 -7.12 2.59 -7.24
N PHE A 176 -6.60 2.95 -8.42
CA PHE A 176 -7.27 2.68 -9.70
C PHE A 176 -6.91 1.34 -10.36
N ASP A 177 -5.98 0.58 -9.77
CA ASP A 177 -5.43 -0.66 -10.33
C ASP A 177 -6.32 -1.90 -10.10
N ASN A 178 -7.64 -1.76 -10.29
CA ASN A 178 -8.59 -2.85 -10.12
C ASN A 178 -8.96 -3.49 -11.48
N PRO A 179 -8.72 -4.81 -11.68
CA PRO A 179 -9.12 -5.50 -12.91
C PRO A 179 -10.63 -5.52 -13.15
N ASN A 180 -11.44 -5.33 -12.10
CA ASN A 180 -12.90 -5.29 -12.20
C ASN A 180 -13.44 -4.00 -12.81
N ARG A 181 -12.58 -3.00 -13.07
CA ARG A 181 -12.95 -1.67 -13.62
C ARG A 181 -14.09 -1.00 -12.84
N ASP A 182 -14.11 -1.18 -11.53
CA ASP A 182 -15.09 -0.57 -10.62
C ASP A 182 -14.67 0.83 -10.16
N TYR A 183 -13.89 1.53 -10.98
CA TYR A 183 -13.38 2.86 -10.69
C TYR A 183 -12.49 2.94 -9.44
N GLY A 184 -11.97 1.81 -8.96
CA GLY A 184 -11.11 1.74 -7.77
C GLY A 184 -11.87 1.52 -6.47
N ILE A 185 -13.21 1.49 -6.50
CA ILE A 185 -14.06 1.39 -5.30
C ILE A 185 -13.77 0.10 -4.51
N GLY A 186 -13.68 -1.05 -5.19
CA GLY A 186 -13.45 -2.34 -4.54
C GLY A 186 -12.10 -2.45 -3.85
N ILE A 187 -11.13 -1.60 -4.20
CA ILE A 187 -9.83 -1.52 -3.54
C ILE A 187 -9.64 -0.21 -2.76
N SER A 188 -10.69 0.56 -2.52
CA SER A 188 -10.65 1.76 -1.70
C SER A 188 -11.10 1.47 -0.26
N PRO A 189 -10.87 2.38 0.70
CA PRO A 189 -11.40 2.27 2.05
C PRO A 189 -12.91 2.06 2.13
N ALA A 190 -13.68 2.49 1.13
CA ALA A 190 -15.13 2.24 1.06
C ALA A 190 -15.50 0.75 1.04
N SER A 191 -14.59 -0.13 0.60
CA SER A 191 -14.80 -1.58 0.59
C SER A 191 -14.30 -2.28 1.85
N PHE A 192 -13.70 -1.56 2.80
CA PHE A 192 -13.11 -2.16 3.99
C PHE A 192 -14.17 -2.53 5.01
N CYS A 193 -13.85 -3.53 5.84
CA CYS A 193 -14.60 -3.72 7.08
C CYS A 193 -14.28 -2.57 8.04
N GLU A 194 -15.12 -2.32 9.04
CA GLU A 194 -14.93 -1.23 10.01
C GLU A 194 -13.53 -1.24 10.66
N GLN A 195 -13.05 -2.42 11.07
CA GLN A 195 -11.71 -2.55 11.65
C GLN A 195 -10.59 -2.29 10.64
N GLY A 196 -10.82 -2.57 9.36
CA GLY A 196 -9.91 -2.25 8.27
C GLY A 196 -9.85 -0.77 7.96
N ALA A 197 -10.99 -0.07 7.95
CA ALA A 197 -11.04 1.39 7.83
C ALA A 197 -10.28 2.06 8.99
N LEU A 198 -10.49 1.60 10.22
CA LEU A 198 -9.72 2.09 11.38
C LEU A 198 -8.23 1.74 11.32
N ARG A 199 -7.86 0.60 10.72
CA ARG A 199 -6.44 0.25 10.46
C ARG A 199 -5.82 1.21 9.46
N PHE A 200 -6.48 1.40 8.31
CA PHE A 200 -6.07 2.36 7.29
C PHE A 200 -5.85 3.75 7.90
N ALA A 201 -6.79 4.27 8.69
CA ALA A 201 -6.64 5.59 9.31
C ALA A 201 -5.41 5.68 10.21
N ARG A 202 -5.19 4.71 11.09
CA ARG A 202 -4.00 4.69 11.97
C ARG A 202 -2.69 4.61 11.18
N GLU A 203 -2.67 3.84 10.09
CA GLU A 203 -1.50 3.72 9.23
C GLU A 203 -1.25 5.03 8.48
N PHE A 204 -2.30 5.60 7.89
CA PHE A 204 -2.29 6.88 7.19
C PHE A 204 -1.73 8.01 8.07
N GLU A 205 -2.22 8.15 9.30
CA GLU A 205 -1.81 9.23 10.22
C GLU A 205 -0.32 9.21 10.57
N GLN A 206 0.33 8.06 10.46
CA GLN A 206 1.75 7.90 10.75
C GLN A 206 2.65 8.21 9.55
N LEU A 207 2.10 8.21 8.33
CA LEU A 207 2.88 8.40 7.11
C LEU A 207 3.44 9.81 6.99
N PRO A 208 4.50 10.02 6.18
CA PRO A 208 4.95 11.34 5.77
C PRO A 208 3.79 12.19 5.22
N ALA A 209 3.79 13.49 5.53
CA ALA A 209 2.72 14.40 5.12
C ALA A 209 2.51 14.44 3.60
N VAL A 210 3.59 14.31 2.82
CA VAL A 210 3.51 14.23 1.35
C VAL A 210 2.75 12.99 0.87
N THR A 211 2.92 11.86 1.56
CA THR A 211 2.21 10.60 1.26
C THR A 211 0.74 10.71 1.68
N GLN A 212 0.47 11.32 2.84
CA GLN A 212 -0.90 11.60 3.28
C GLN A 212 -1.66 12.46 2.26
N GLU A 213 -1.06 13.57 1.81
CA GLU A 213 -1.66 14.46 0.82
C GLU A 213 -1.95 13.73 -0.50
N MET A 214 -0.98 12.96 -1.00
CA MET A 214 -1.14 12.17 -2.23
C MET A 214 -2.25 11.12 -2.11
N LEU A 215 -2.39 10.45 -0.96
CA LEU A 215 -3.45 9.46 -0.74
C LEU A 215 -4.84 10.11 -0.65
N LEU A 216 -4.94 11.30 -0.05
CA LEU A 216 -6.19 12.06 -0.03
C LEU A 216 -6.58 12.51 -1.45
N ASP A 217 -5.62 12.93 -2.26
CA ASP A 217 -5.85 13.26 -3.66
C ASP A 217 -6.33 12.03 -4.45
N ASP A 218 -5.72 10.86 -4.25
CA ASP A 218 -6.15 9.59 -4.87
C ASP A 218 -7.59 9.24 -4.50
N LEU A 219 -7.94 9.32 -3.20
CA LEU A 219 -9.29 9.04 -2.72
C LEU A 219 -10.33 10.03 -3.27
N ALA A 220 -9.96 11.31 -3.40
CA ALA A 220 -10.83 12.32 -4.01
C ALA A 220 -11.07 12.02 -5.49
N LEU A 221 -10.02 11.64 -6.23
CA LEU A 221 -10.15 11.21 -7.63
C LEU A 221 -11.03 9.95 -7.75
N VAL A 222 -10.86 8.94 -6.90
CA VAL A 222 -11.72 7.73 -6.91
C VAL A 222 -13.18 8.10 -6.64
N THR A 223 -13.42 9.01 -5.69
CA THR A 223 -14.76 9.49 -5.33
C THR A 223 -15.44 10.21 -6.49
N GLU A 224 -14.70 11.04 -7.24
CA GLU A 224 -15.26 11.76 -8.39
C GLU A 224 -15.40 10.88 -9.63
N ALA A 225 -14.41 10.03 -9.90
CA ALA A 225 -14.33 9.27 -11.14
C ALA A 225 -15.34 8.12 -11.19
N ASN A 226 -15.87 7.68 -10.05
CA ASN A 226 -16.78 6.54 -10.03
C ASN A 226 -18.20 6.93 -10.44
N ALA A 227 -18.76 6.16 -11.38
CA ALA A 227 -20.10 6.37 -11.90
C ALA A 227 -21.23 6.07 -10.88
N TYR A 228 -20.89 5.62 -9.67
CA TYR A 228 -21.85 5.17 -8.66
C TYR A 228 -22.15 6.25 -7.60
N GLY A 229 -21.38 7.35 -7.56
CA GLY A 229 -21.50 8.38 -6.53
C GLY A 229 -21.14 7.87 -5.13
N ILE A 230 -20.26 6.88 -5.04
CA ILE A 230 -19.79 6.30 -3.77
C ILE A 230 -18.58 7.11 -3.29
N ASP A 231 -18.59 7.56 -2.03
CA ASP A 231 -17.39 8.13 -1.41
C ASP A 231 -16.39 7.02 -1.14
N ALA A 232 -15.16 7.19 -1.65
CA ALA A 232 -14.05 6.25 -1.45
C ALA A 232 -13.60 6.17 0.02
N LEU A 233 -13.99 7.16 0.84
CA LEU A 233 -13.67 7.26 2.25
C LEU A 233 -14.93 7.07 3.11
N PRO A 234 -15.06 5.97 3.87
CA PRO A 234 -16.25 5.75 4.68
C PRO A 234 -16.35 6.76 5.83
N SER A 235 -17.57 7.06 6.25
CA SER A 235 -17.88 8.13 7.21
C SER A 235 -17.11 8.02 8.53
N CYS A 236 -16.83 6.79 8.99
CA CYS A 236 -16.08 6.52 10.22
C CYS A 236 -14.64 7.05 10.20
N ILE A 237 -14.08 7.35 9.04
CA ILE A 237 -12.73 7.91 8.87
C ILE A 237 -12.73 9.17 7.99
N SER A 238 -13.89 9.80 7.79
CA SER A 238 -14.03 11.03 6.99
C SER A 238 -13.28 12.23 7.59
N TYR A 239 -12.96 12.20 8.90
CA TYR A 239 -12.13 13.21 9.56
C TYR A 239 -10.72 13.32 8.95
N LEU A 240 -10.22 12.27 8.27
CA LEU A 240 -8.95 12.34 7.55
C LEU A 240 -8.99 13.41 6.44
N ARG A 241 -10.16 13.67 5.84
CA ARG A 241 -10.33 14.70 4.79
C ARG A 241 -10.60 16.08 5.40
N TYR A 242 -11.37 16.16 6.48
CA TYR A 242 -11.90 17.45 6.97
C TYR A 242 -11.20 17.98 8.24
N GLY A 243 -10.41 17.15 8.91
CA GLY A 243 -9.93 17.36 10.28
C GLY A 243 -11.00 16.95 11.31
N ASP A 244 -10.61 16.94 12.59
CA ASP A 244 -11.57 16.76 13.69
C ASP A 244 -12.58 17.92 13.68
N ASN A 245 -13.87 17.61 13.55
CA ASN A 245 -14.97 18.55 13.72
C ASN A 245 -15.21 18.88 15.20
#